data_AF-A0A3B9FVH3-F1
#
_entry.id   AF-A0A3B9FVH3-F1
#
_cell.length_a   1.000
_cell.length_b   1.000
_cell.length_c   1.000
_cell.angle_alpha   90.00
_cell.angle_beta   90.00
_cell.angle_gamma   90.00
#
_symmetry.space_group_name_H-M   'P 1'
#
loop_
_entity.id
_entity.type
_entity.pdbx_description
1 polymer ?
#
loop_
_entity_poly.entity_id
_entity_poly.type
_entity_poly.pdbx_seq_one_letter_code
_entity_poly.pdbx_strand_id
1 'polypeptide(L)'
;MTEFDEHGCFATDNLTIFVEDLNDYTFFAPNTFTPNGDGQNDYFFINGFHLEQIVYLHIYDRWGEPVFDRENLNPGVEQEGWDGKFAGMPVNAGVYAWVAEILLANGERIMKYGNITLVR
;
A
#
# COMPACT_ATOMS: atom_id res chain seq x y z
N MET A 1 49.57 -0.91 9.02
CA MET A 1 50.92 -0.66 8.49
C MET A 1 50.86 0.75 7.94
N THR A 2 51.54 1.68 8.61
CA THR A 2 51.39 3.12 8.37
C THR A 2 52.41 3.53 7.31
N GLU A 3 51.96 4.03 6.17
CA GLU A 3 52.79 4.71 5.17
C GLU A 3 52.53 6.22 5.27
N PHE A 4 53.61 6.99 5.36
CA PHE A 4 53.60 8.45 5.41
C PHE A 4 53.87 9.00 3.99
N ASP A 5 52.99 9.84 3.49
CA ASP A 5 53.20 10.69 2.30
C ASP A 5 53.23 12.17 2.75
N GLU A 6 54.23 12.88 2.24
CA GLU A 6 54.59 14.27 2.48
C GLU A 6 53.71 15.30 1.72
N HIS A 7 52.56 14.86 1.20
CA HIS A 7 51.56 15.73 0.55
C HIS A 7 50.17 15.77 1.20
N GLY A 8 50.02 15.40 2.48
CA GLY A 8 48.95 15.91 3.36
C GLY A 8 47.51 15.84 2.84
N CYS A 9 47.20 14.94 1.91
CA CYS A 9 45.88 14.82 1.33
C CYS A 9 45.06 13.86 2.18
N PHE A 10 44.42 14.42 3.22
CA PHE A 10 43.36 13.72 3.93
C PHE A 10 42.09 13.80 3.08
N ALA A 11 41.87 12.79 2.22
CA ALA A 11 40.56 12.59 1.62
C ALA A 11 39.59 12.20 2.75
N THR A 12 38.76 13.15 3.17
CA THR A 12 37.66 12.88 4.10
C THR A 12 36.47 12.48 3.25
N ASP A 13 36.09 11.21 3.30
CA ASP A 13 34.84 10.75 2.72
C ASP A 13 33.72 10.97 3.74
N ASN A 14 32.69 11.71 3.36
CA ASN A 14 31.54 11.99 4.21
C ASN A 14 30.47 10.93 3.91
N LEU A 15 30.43 9.86 4.71
CA LEU A 15 29.29 8.94 4.72
C LEU A 15 28.08 9.68 5.30
N THR A 16 27.19 10.16 4.43
CA THR A 16 25.91 10.72 4.87
C THR A 16 25.00 9.55 5.24
N ILE A 17 24.86 9.29 6.54
CA ILE A 17 23.87 8.34 7.06
C ILE A 17 22.53 9.06 7.01
N PHE A 18 21.67 8.70 6.05
CA PHE A 18 20.27 9.09 6.09
C PHE A 18 19.58 8.28 7.19
N VAL A 19 19.21 8.93 8.28
CA VAL A 19 18.30 8.34 9.26
C VAL A 19 16.90 8.56 8.70
N GLU A 20 16.28 7.49 8.19
CA GLU A 20 14.88 7.54 7.80
C GLU A 20 14.02 7.70 9.06
N ASP A 21 13.20 8.74 9.09
CA ASP A 21 12.20 8.92 10.13
C ASP A 21 11.01 8.01 9.83
N LEU A 22 10.99 6.83 10.47
CA LEU A 22 9.92 5.86 10.32
C LEU A 22 8.58 6.34 10.91
N ASN A 23 8.52 7.51 11.55
CA ASN A 23 7.28 8.09 12.04
C ASN A 23 6.47 8.79 10.95
N ASP A 24 7.10 9.17 9.83
CA ASP A 24 6.37 9.68 8.67
C ASP A 24 5.95 8.51 7.77
N TYR A 25 4.73 8.50 7.27
CA TYR A 25 4.24 7.48 6.35
C TYR A 25 3.31 8.12 5.32
N THR A 26 3.28 7.55 4.12
CA THR A 26 2.27 7.92 3.13
C THR A 26 1.25 6.81 2.99
N PHE A 27 0.03 7.20 2.65
CA PHE A 27 -1.06 6.27 2.44
C PHE A 27 -1.86 6.69 1.21
N PHE A 28 -2.09 5.75 0.32
CA PHE A 28 -2.92 5.89 -0.85
C PHE A 28 -3.84 4.68 -0.98
N ALA A 29 -5.13 4.97 -1.14
CA ALA A 29 -6.12 4.03 -1.63
C ALA A 29 -6.90 4.75 -2.75
N PRO A 30 -7.12 4.11 -3.91
CA PRO A 30 -7.93 4.71 -4.95
C PRO A 30 -9.35 4.99 -4.44
N ASN A 31 -10.00 6.01 -4.98
CA ASN A 31 -11.41 6.30 -4.70
C ASN A 31 -12.34 5.79 -5.82
N THR A 32 -11.76 5.43 -6.97
CA THR A 32 -12.45 4.90 -8.15
C THR A 32 -11.55 3.90 -8.86
N PHE A 33 -12.11 2.82 -9.39
CA PHE A 33 -11.39 1.89 -10.26
C PHE A 33 -12.34 1.31 -11.34
N THR A 34 -11.76 0.84 -12.44
CA THR A 34 -12.43 0.39 -13.66
C THR A 34 -11.90 -0.99 -14.06
N PRO A 35 -12.42 -2.10 -13.48
CA PRO A 35 -11.96 -3.45 -13.77
C PRO A 35 -12.44 -3.92 -15.15
N ASN A 36 -11.84 -3.37 -16.21
CA ASN A 36 -12.17 -3.62 -17.62
C ASN A 36 -11.09 -4.45 -18.34
N GLY A 37 -9.95 -4.71 -17.68
CA GLY A 37 -8.84 -5.50 -18.19
C GLY A 37 -7.91 -4.75 -19.14
N ASP A 38 -7.92 -3.41 -19.13
CA ASP A 38 -7.03 -2.59 -19.95
C ASP A 38 -5.65 -2.33 -19.30
N GLY A 39 -5.44 -2.82 -18.08
CA GLY A 39 -4.22 -2.66 -17.29
C GLY A 39 -4.16 -1.36 -16.49
N GLN A 40 -5.20 -0.53 -16.52
CA GLN A 40 -5.26 0.75 -15.81
C GLN A 40 -6.42 0.80 -14.83
N ASN A 41 -6.10 0.95 -13.54
CA ASN A 41 -7.09 0.99 -12.47
C ASN A 41 -8.00 -0.26 -12.46
N ASP A 42 -7.45 -1.43 -12.78
CA ASP A 42 -8.19 -2.69 -12.76
C ASP A 42 -8.38 -3.26 -11.35
N TYR A 43 -7.55 -2.81 -10.42
CA TYR A 43 -7.52 -3.29 -9.04
C TYR A 43 -7.69 -2.14 -8.05
N PHE A 44 -8.42 -2.41 -6.98
CA PHE A 44 -8.37 -1.62 -5.76
C PHE A 44 -7.35 -2.22 -4.81
N PHE A 45 -6.25 -1.49 -4.57
CA PHE A 45 -5.16 -1.90 -3.69
C PHE A 45 -4.67 -0.70 -2.86
N ILE A 46 -4.02 -0.99 -1.73
CA ILE A 46 -3.42 0.03 -0.86
C ILE A 46 -1.94 0.14 -1.19
N ASN A 47 -1.45 1.37 -1.26
CA ASN A 47 -0.04 1.68 -1.48
C ASN A 47 0.41 2.84 -0.58
N GLY A 48 1.73 3.00 -0.40
CA GLY A 48 2.30 4.04 0.42
C GLY A 48 3.75 3.76 0.81
N PHE A 49 4.39 4.74 1.44
CA PHE A 49 5.72 4.65 2.02
C PHE A 49 5.63 4.32 3.51
N HIS A 50 6.59 3.53 4.01
CA HIS A 50 6.67 3.04 5.39
C HIS A 50 5.43 2.23 5.84
N LEU A 51 4.73 1.62 4.89
CA LEU A 51 3.75 0.59 5.16
C LEU A 51 4.47 -0.76 5.12
N GLU A 52 4.53 -1.46 6.24
CA GLU A 52 5.17 -2.77 6.34
C GLU A 52 4.24 -3.86 5.80
N GLN A 53 2.98 -3.83 6.22
CA GLN A 53 2.02 -4.88 5.89
C GLN A 53 0.59 -4.35 6.00
N ILE A 54 -0.29 -4.77 5.09
CA ILE A 54 -1.74 -4.64 5.28
C ILE A 54 -2.18 -5.90 6.02
N VAL A 55 -2.45 -5.76 7.33
CA VAL A 55 -2.84 -6.90 8.18
C VAL A 55 -4.13 -7.51 7.67
N TYR A 56 -5.10 -6.68 7.30
CA TYR A 56 -6.28 -7.10 6.58
C TYR A 56 -6.86 -6.01 5.70
N LEU A 57 -7.62 -6.41 4.69
CA LEU A 57 -8.47 -5.56 3.87
C LEU A 57 -9.82 -6.23 3.67
N HIS A 58 -10.87 -5.54 4.11
CA HIS A 58 -12.25 -5.98 3.91
C HIS A 58 -12.98 -4.93 3.08
N ILE A 59 -13.77 -5.40 2.10
CA ILE A 59 -14.61 -4.55 1.25
C ILE A 59 -16.04 -5.07 1.33
N TYR A 60 -16.97 -4.16 1.49
CA TYR A 60 -18.39 -4.44 1.67
C TYR A 60 -19.21 -3.77 0.57
N ASP A 61 -20.28 -4.44 0.18
CA ASP A 61 -21.29 -3.84 -0.67
C ASP A 61 -22.15 -2.82 0.10
N ARG A 62 -23.17 -2.27 -0.59
CA ARG A 62 -24.08 -1.28 -0.01
C ARG A 62 -24.95 -1.83 1.13
N TRP A 63 -25.12 -3.15 1.21
CA TRP A 63 -25.92 -3.83 2.24
C TRP A 63 -25.07 -4.30 3.42
N GLY A 64 -23.75 -4.09 3.37
CA GLY A 64 -22.80 -4.52 4.39
C GLY A 64 -22.35 -5.98 4.20
N GLU A 65 -22.63 -6.59 3.06
CA GLU A 65 -22.15 -7.94 2.74
C GLU A 65 -20.67 -7.86 2.32
N PRO A 66 -19.79 -8.69 2.88
CA PRO A 66 -18.38 -8.71 2.48
C PRO A 66 -18.23 -9.27 1.06
N VAL A 67 -17.65 -8.47 0.17
CA VAL A 67 -17.35 -8.84 -1.22
C VAL A 67 -15.86 -9.13 -1.46
N PHE A 68 -15.01 -8.71 -0.53
CA PHE A 68 -13.58 -9.03 -0.51
C PHE A 68 -13.12 -9.10 0.94
N ASP A 69 -12.36 -10.15 1.26
CA ASP A 69 -11.85 -10.43 2.59
C ASP A 69 -10.48 -11.11 2.42
N ARG A 70 -9.44 -10.39 2.83
CA ARG A 70 -8.06 -10.85 2.74
C ARG A 70 -7.24 -10.35 3.91
N GLU A 71 -6.26 -11.15 4.29
CA GLU A 71 -5.29 -10.86 5.34
C GLU A 71 -3.87 -10.93 4.78
N ASN A 72 -2.94 -10.29 5.47
CA ASN A 72 -1.50 -10.35 5.22
C ASN A 72 -1.10 -9.96 3.78
N LEU A 73 -1.60 -8.82 3.31
CA LEU A 73 -1.32 -8.30 1.97
C LEU A 73 -0.08 -7.40 1.96
N ASN A 74 0.61 -7.40 0.84
CA ASN A 74 1.77 -6.56 0.56
C ASN A 74 1.32 -5.20 0.00
N PRO A 75 1.70 -4.07 0.63
CA PRO A 75 1.45 -2.74 0.07
C PRO A 75 2.04 -2.60 -1.34
N GLY A 76 1.28 -1.99 -2.25
CA GLY A 76 1.72 -1.74 -3.63
C GLY A 76 1.66 -2.94 -4.58
N VAL A 77 1.18 -4.11 -4.15
CA VAL A 77 0.97 -5.27 -5.04
C VAL A 77 -0.46 -5.29 -5.56
N GLU A 78 -0.67 -4.86 -6.81
CA GLU A 78 -2.01 -4.71 -7.39
C GLU A 78 -2.81 -6.02 -7.43
N GLN A 79 -2.14 -7.14 -7.73
CA GLN A 79 -2.81 -8.45 -7.89
C GLN A 79 -3.30 -9.05 -6.56
N GLU A 80 -2.81 -8.51 -5.45
CA GLU A 80 -3.30 -8.85 -4.11
C GLU A 80 -4.53 -8.00 -3.71
N GLY A 81 -4.82 -6.94 -4.47
CA GLY A 81 -6.01 -6.11 -4.33
C GLY A 81 -7.29 -6.74 -4.87
N TRP A 82 -8.37 -5.97 -4.83
CA TRP A 82 -9.67 -6.39 -5.32
C TRP A 82 -9.88 -6.05 -6.78
N ASP A 83 -10.22 -7.04 -7.59
CA ASP A 83 -10.43 -6.95 -9.04
C ASP A 83 -11.90 -6.68 -9.44
N GLY A 84 -12.76 -6.32 -8.48
CA GLY A 84 -14.19 -6.08 -8.72
C GLY A 84 -15.01 -7.36 -8.93
N LYS A 85 -14.52 -8.53 -8.49
CA LYS A 85 -15.28 -9.78 -8.50
C LYS A 85 -15.61 -10.26 -7.09
N PHE A 86 -16.73 -10.97 -6.97
CA PHE A 86 -17.12 -11.73 -5.79
C PHE A 86 -17.58 -13.13 -6.24
N ALA A 87 -17.09 -14.17 -5.56
CA ALA A 87 -17.33 -15.57 -5.95
C ALA A 87 -17.03 -15.87 -7.44
N GLY A 88 -16.00 -15.22 -8.00
CA GLY A 88 -15.58 -15.37 -9.40
C GLY A 88 -16.44 -14.60 -10.42
N MET A 89 -17.50 -13.92 -10.00
CA MET A 89 -18.39 -13.14 -10.87
C MET A 89 -18.18 -11.63 -10.64
N PRO A 90 -18.23 -10.79 -11.71
CA PRO A 90 -18.15 -9.35 -11.55
C PRO A 90 -19.32 -8.79 -10.72
N VAL A 91 -19.04 -7.96 -9.71
CA VAL A 91 -20.09 -7.33 -8.87
C VAL A 91 -20.71 -6.12 -9.57
N ASN A 92 -21.83 -5.55 -9.14
CA ASN A 92 -22.41 -4.39 -9.84
C ASN A 92 -21.54 -3.13 -9.77
N ALA A 93 -21.65 -2.24 -10.76
CA ALA A 93 -21.08 -0.89 -10.63
C ALA A 93 -21.78 -0.16 -9.47
N GLY A 94 -21.01 0.61 -8.69
CA GLY A 94 -21.53 1.22 -7.48
C GLY A 94 -20.44 1.62 -6.49
N VAL A 95 -20.86 2.06 -5.31
CA VAL A 95 -19.98 2.45 -4.21
C VAL A 95 -19.91 1.31 -3.21
N TYR A 96 -18.68 0.96 -2.83
CA TYR A 96 -18.35 -0.06 -1.85
C TYR A 96 -17.60 0.58 -0.69
N ALA A 97 -17.82 0.09 0.53
CA ALA A 97 -17.08 0.53 1.71
C ALA A 97 -15.88 -0.39 1.94
N TRP A 98 -14.78 0.13 2.48
CA TRP A 98 -13.62 -0.68 2.83
C TRP A 98 -13.04 -0.29 4.18
N VAL A 99 -12.40 -1.26 4.83
CA VAL A 99 -11.64 -1.09 6.07
C VAL A 99 -10.34 -1.90 6.00
N ALA A 100 -9.26 -1.31 6.49
CA ALA A 100 -7.95 -1.92 6.53
C ALA A 100 -7.24 -1.63 7.85
N GLU A 101 -6.61 -2.65 8.42
CA GLU A 101 -5.57 -2.50 9.45
C GLU A 101 -4.21 -2.60 8.78
N ILE A 102 -3.31 -1.67 9.09
CA ILE A 102 -1.99 -1.56 8.45
C ILE A 102 -0.94 -1.51 9.54
N LEU A 103 0.08 -2.37 9.42
CA LEU A 103 1.31 -2.32 10.19
C LEU A 103 2.28 -1.35 9.48
N LEU A 104 2.73 -0.33 10.21
CA LEU A 104 3.75 0.61 9.76
C LEU A 104 5.16 0.08 10.04
N ALA A 105 6.15 0.62 9.33
CA ALA A 105 7.56 0.25 9.50
C ALA A 105 8.11 0.55 10.92
N ASN A 106 7.51 1.49 11.65
CA ASN A 106 7.84 1.78 13.05
C ASN A 106 7.18 0.79 14.05
N GLY A 107 6.40 -0.17 13.58
CA GLY A 107 5.69 -1.17 14.38
C GLY A 107 4.30 -0.75 14.88
N GLU A 108 3.86 0.49 14.60
CA GLU A 108 2.51 0.94 14.91
C GLU A 108 1.47 0.28 14.01
N ARG A 109 0.28 0.00 14.57
CA ARG A 109 -0.89 -0.42 13.79
C ARG A 109 -1.87 0.71 13.64
N ILE A 110 -2.24 1.03 12.42
CA ILE A 110 -3.21 2.08 12.09
C ILE A 110 -4.43 1.48 11.39
N MET A 111 -5.59 2.09 11.65
CA MET A 111 -6.85 1.76 10.99
C MET A 111 -7.16 2.80 9.91
N LYS A 112 -7.48 2.33 8.71
CA LYS A 112 -7.96 3.16 7.59
C LYS A 112 -9.30 2.61 7.10
N TYR A 113 -10.16 3.50 6.66
CA TYR A 113 -11.46 3.15 6.09
C TYR A 113 -11.88 4.20 5.08
N GLY A 114 -12.78 3.83 4.19
CA GLY A 114 -13.26 4.73 3.16
C GLY A 114 -14.27 4.07 2.23
N ASN A 115 -14.49 4.73 1.09
CA ASN A 115 -15.36 4.24 0.04
C ASN A 115 -14.57 4.17 -1.28
N ILE A 116 -14.94 3.22 -2.12
CA ILE A 116 -14.39 3.00 -3.46
C ILE A 116 -15.54 2.89 -4.45
N THR A 117 -15.44 3.60 -5.57
CA THR A 117 -16.42 3.55 -6.67
C THR A 117 -15.93 2.57 -7.73
N LEU A 118 -16.72 1.55 -8.04
CA LEU A 118 -16.49 0.66 -9.17
C LEU A 118 -17.28 1.17 -10.37
N VAL A 119 -16.57 1.46 -11.46
CA VAL A 119 -17.14 1.93 -12.74
C VAL A 119 -16.93 0.86 -13.83
N ARG A 120 -17.78 0.86 -14.85
CA ARG A 120 -17.67 0.02 -16.04
C ARG A 120 -17.88 0.84 -17.30
#